data_AF-A0A9E2Q5X8-F1
#
_entry.id   AF-A0A9E2Q5X8-F1
#
_cell.length_a   1.000
_cell.length_b   1.000
_cell.length_c   1.000
_cell.angle_alpha   90.00
_cell.angle_beta   90.00
_cell.angle_gamma   90.00
#
_symmetry.space_group_name_H-M   'P 1'
#
loop_
_entity.id
_entity.type
_entity.pdbx_description
1 polymer ?
#
loop_
_entity_poly.entity_id
_entity_poly.type
_entity_poly.pdbx_seq_one_letter_code
_entity_poly.pdbx_strand_id
1 'polypeptide(L)'
;GLAQVCAPLGVGVVGGDLSGGREVVVAVTAHGDLGGRPPVLRSGARPGDVLAHAGVRGRSAAGLALLRAGLGDGDGELVAAYLRPVCPLTSGPAAALAGATAMLDVSDGLVRDARRIAVASHVRIDLDDPHVVLGEDLARLSAAAGATGADALAWVLAGGEDHGLLATFPAGAQLPAGFRQIGRVLEATAGGTAAGDATAAGRSRGEVTVEGVAPLVGSGGWDHFGGRGH
;
A
#
# COMPACT_ATOMS: atom_id res chain seq x y z
N GLY A 1 7.13 23.28 1.82
CA GLY A 1 7.73 22.73 3.05
C GLY A 1 6.64 22.19 3.98
N LEU A 2 7.02 21.68 5.16
CA LEU A 2 6.11 21.00 6.10
C LEU A 2 4.87 21.84 6.48
N ALA A 3 5.08 23.10 6.88
CA ALA A 3 3.98 24.01 7.26
C ALA A 3 2.95 24.22 6.15
N GLN A 4 3.37 24.26 4.88
CA GLN A 4 2.47 24.42 3.73
C GLN A 4 1.57 23.20 3.51
N VAL A 5 2.05 21.99 3.86
CA VAL A 5 1.25 20.76 3.78
C VAL A 5 0.30 20.67 4.98
N CYS A 6 0.75 21.05 6.18
CA CYS A 6 -0.04 20.94 7.40
C CYS A 6 -1.19 21.96 7.49
N ALA A 7 -0.97 23.20 7.04
CA ALA A 7 -1.94 24.30 7.16
C ALA A 7 -3.34 23.98 6.57
N PRO A 8 -3.49 23.51 5.32
CA PRO A 8 -4.81 23.19 4.76
C PRO A 8 -5.48 21.98 5.45
N LEU A 9 -4.71 21.16 6.17
CA LEU A 9 -5.21 19.99 6.90
C LEU A 9 -5.64 20.32 8.34
N GLY A 10 -5.49 21.58 8.77
CA GLY A 10 -5.71 21.97 10.16
C GLY A 10 -4.70 21.36 11.14
N VAL A 11 -3.54 20.91 10.64
CA VAL A 11 -2.47 20.30 11.43
C VAL A 11 -1.47 21.38 11.84
N GLY A 12 -1.11 21.42 13.12
CA GLY A 12 -0.05 22.30 13.64
C GLY A 12 1.29 21.59 13.74
N VAL A 13 2.38 22.28 13.40
CA VAL A 13 3.75 21.85 13.76
C VAL A 13 4.04 22.44 15.14
N VAL A 14 3.99 21.59 16.17
CA VAL A 14 3.99 22.03 17.59
C VAL A 14 5.35 21.90 18.29
N GLY A 15 6.37 21.36 17.60
CA GLY A 15 7.72 21.21 18.14
C GLY A 15 8.65 20.52 17.16
N GLY A 16 9.92 20.43 17.54
CA GLY A 16 10.98 19.76 16.80
C GLY A 16 12.34 20.02 17.45
N ASP A 17 13.35 19.25 17.03
CA ASP A 17 14.74 19.42 17.44
C ASP A 17 15.65 19.34 16.20
N LEU A 18 16.83 19.95 16.27
CA LEU A 18 17.81 19.96 15.19
C LEU A 18 19.19 19.58 15.72
N SER A 19 19.84 18.64 15.03
CA SER A 19 21.19 18.19 15.33
C SER A 19 22.07 18.19 14.08
N GLY A 20 23.37 18.49 14.24
CA GLY A 20 24.35 18.40 13.15
C GLY A 20 24.71 16.94 12.83
N GLY A 21 24.96 16.66 11.54
CA GLY A 21 25.34 15.33 11.06
C GLY A 21 25.99 15.40 9.67
N ARG A 22 26.58 14.28 9.25
CA ARG A 22 27.19 14.15 7.91
C ARG A 22 26.14 13.97 6.81
N GLU A 23 25.00 13.41 7.17
CA GLU A 23 23.87 13.11 6.29
C GLU A 23 22.63 13.90 6.74
N VAL A 24 21.74 14.20 5.80
CA VAL A 24 20.44 14.81 6.11
C VAL A 24 19.47 13.71 6.54
N VAL A 25 18.99 13.78 7.78
CA VAL A 25 17.98 12.87 8.33
C VAL A 25 16.77 13.69 8.75
N VAL A 26 15.58 13.26 8.33
CA VAL A 26 14.31 13.88 8.72
C VAL A 26 13.45 12.83 9.40
N ALA A 27 13.12 13.05 10.67
CA ALA A 27 12.20 12.23 11.44
C ALA A 27 10.98 13.06 11.83
N VAL A 28 9.78 12.54 11.58
CA VAL A 28 8.52 13.22 11.87
C VAL A 28 7.68 12.35 12.78
N THR A 29 7.15 12.94 13.85
CA THR A 29 6.14 12.31 14.71
C THR A 29 4.80 13.00 14.50
N ALA A 30 3.77 12.22 14.20
CA ALA A 30 2.41 12.72 14.02
C ALA A 30 1.51 12.20 15.15
N HIS A 31 0.66 13.09 15.67
CA HIS A 31 -0.39 12.75 16.63
C HIS A 31 -1.75 13.00 16.00
N GLY A 32 -2.67 12.07 16.18
CA GLY A 32 -4.06 12.19 15.75
C GLY A 32 -5.01 11.80 16.88
N ASP A 33 -6.25 12.28 16.80
CA ASP A 33 -7.32 11.94 17.72
C ASP A 33 -8.41 11.15 16.98
N LEU A 34 -8.85 10.05 17.60
CA LEU A 34 -9.96 9.24 17.09
C LEU A 34 -11.33 9.81 17.49
N GLY A 35 -11.37 10.81 18.38
CA GLY A 35 -12.61 11.42 18.86
C GLY A 35 -13.47 10.43 19.65
N GLY A 36 -12.82 9.60 20.48
CA GLY A 36 -13.48 8.56 21.29
C GLY A 36 -13.89 7.29 20.52
N ARG A 37 -13.64 7.22 19.20
CA ARG A 37 -13.89 6.00 18.40
C ARG A 37 -12.79 4.96 18.61
N PRO A 38 -13.10 3.66 18.50
CA PRO A 38 -12.07 2.63 18.48
C PRO A 38 -11.20 2.75 17.21
N PRO A 39 -9.89 2.42 17.29
CA PRO A 39 -9.05 2.37 16.10
C PRO A 39 -9.46 1.22 15.18
N VAL A 40 -9.40 1.44 13.87
CA VAL A 40 -9.38 0.34 12.90
C VAL A 40 -7.95 -0.15 12.80
N LEU A 41 -7.71 -1.37 13.29
CA LEU A 41 -6.37 -1.99 13.27
C LEU A 41 -6.11 -2.67 11.91
N ARG A 42 -4.87 -3.07 11.65
CA ARG A 42 -4.57 -3.98 10.52
C ARG A 42 -5.09 -5.42 10.75
N SER A 43 -5.41 -5.76 11.99
CA SER A 43 -6.07 -7.01 12.38
C SER A 43 -7.58 -6.79 12.42
N GLY A 44 -8.35 -7.82 12.07
CA GLY A 44 -9.81 -7.80 12.17
C GLY A 44 -10.54 -8.14 10.89
N ALA A 45 -9.81 -8.31 9.77
CA ALA A 45 -10.34 -8.82 8.53
C ALA A 45 -10.91 -10.23 8.71
N ARG A 46 -12.05 -10.50 8.10
CA ARG A 46 -12.79 -11.75 8.24
C ARG A 46 -12.99 -12.41 6.87
N PRO A 47 -12.98 -13.73 6.79
CA PRO A 47 -13.42 -14.44 5.59
C PRO A 47 -14.79 -13.95 5.13
N GLY A 48 -14.90 -13.63 3.84
CA GLY A 48 -16.08 -13.01 3.24
C GLY A 48 -16.03 -11.48 3.15
N ASP A 49 -15.11 -10.81 3.84
CA ASP A 49 -14.91 -9.37 3.67
C ASP A 49 -14.43 -9.05 2.24
N VAL A 50 -14.83 -7.88 1.72
CA VAL A 50 -14.28 -7.31 0.49
C VAL A 50 -12.98 -6.57 0.80
N LEU A 51 -11.98 -6.68 -0.08
CA LEU A 51 -10.77 -5.86 -0.02
C LEU A 51 -10.93 -4.67 -0.97
N ALA A 52 -10.69 -3.46 -0.45
CA ALA A 52 -10.80 -2.24 -1.24
C ALA A 52 -9.63 -1.30 -1.02
N HIS A 53 -9.27 -0.56 -2.07
CA HIS A 53 -8.19 0.41 -2.08
C HIS A 53 -8.70 1.81 -2.45
N ALA A 54 -8.20 2.83 -1.75
CA ALA A 54 -8.39 4.24 -2.08
C ALA A 54 -7.06 4.92 -2.41
N GLY A 55 -7.09 5.85 -3.37
CA GLY A 55 -5.88 6.52 -3.88
C GLY A 55 -5.31 5.84 -5.12
N VAL A 56 -4.17 6.34 -5.58
CA VAL A 56 -3.47 5.89 -6.80
C VAL A 56 -2.55 4.71 -6.52
N ARG A 57 -2.18 3.93 -7.55
CA ARG A 57 -1.20 2.84 -7.45
C ARG A 57 -0.16 2.90 -8.56
N GLY A 58 1.09 2.58 -8.24
CA GLY A 58 2.24 2.48 -9.14
C GLY A 58 2.79 3.80 -9.69
N ARG A 59 2.22 4.96 -9.31
CA ARG A 59 2.63 6.25 -9.89
C ARG A 59 3.97 6.70 -9.37
N SER A 60 4.21 6.53 -8.07
CA SER A 60 5.49 6.86 -7.44
C SER A 60 6.63 6.01 -8.02
N ALA A 61 6.44 4.68 -8.11
CA ALA A 61 7.41 3.78 -8.72
C ALA A 61 7.71 4.12 -10.19
N ALA A 62 6.70 4.50 -10.97
CA ALA A 62 6.90 4.94 -12.36
C ALA A 62 7.67 6.27 -12.45
N GLY A 63 7.36 7.24 -11.58
CA GLY A 63 8.09 8.51 -11.50
C GLY A 63 9.57 8.32 -11.18
N LEU A 64 9.87 7.44 -10.23
CA LEU A 64 11.25 7.05 -9.91
C LEU A 64 11.95 6.37 -11.09
N ALA A 65 11.25 5.50 -11.82
CA ALA A 65 11.81 4.82 -13.00
C ALA A 65 12.18 5.82 -14.11
N LEU A 66 11.32 6.82 -14.37
CA LEU A 66 11.59 7.90 -15.31
C LEU A 66 12.83 8.71 -14.92
N LEU A 67 12.93 9.11 -13.64
CA LEU A 67 14.11 9.84 -13.14
C LEU A 67 15.39 9.02 -13.30
N ARG A 68 15.35 7.73 -12.94
CA ARG A 68 16.52 6.83 -13.06
C ARG A 68 16.93 6.58 -14.52
N ALA A 69 15.99 6.61 -15.44
CA ALA A 69 16.24 6.48 -16.87
C ALA A 69 16.72 7.79 -17.53
N GLY A 70 16.82 8.90 -16.79
CA GLY A 70 17.13 10.22 -17.36
C GLY A 70 15.97 10.82 -18.17
N LEU A 71 14.74 10.33 -17.97
CA LEU A 71 13.51 10.72 -18.66
C LEU A 71 12.60 11.58 -17.76
N GLY A 72 13.19 12.38 -16.87
CA GLY A 72 12.43 13.19 -15.88
C GLY A 72 11.45 14.19 -16.50
N ASP A 73 11.70 14.64 -17.73
CA ASP A 73 10.82 15.54 -18.47
C ASP A 73 9.69 14.79 -19.23
N GLY A 74 9.70 13.46 -19.24
CA GLY A 74 8.75 12.64 -20.01
C GLY A 74 7.34 12.61 -19.43
N ASP A 75 7.20 12.68 -18.11
CA ASP A 75 5.90 12.74 -17.42
C ASP A 75 6.03 13.46 -16.07
N GLY A 76 5.81 14.78 -16.10
CA GLY A 76 5.95 15.62 -14.91
C GLY A 76 4.98 15.26 -13.77
N GLU A 77 3.83 14.66 -14.07
CA GLU A 77 2.88 14.24 -13.03
C GLU A 77 3.37 13.00 -12.28
N LEU A 78 3.92 12.01 -12.98
CA LEU A 78 4.46 10.81 -12.34
C LEU A 78 5.72 11.15 -11.53
N VAL A 79 6.59 12.01 -12.08
CA VAL A 79 7.75 12.51 -11.34
C VAL A 79 7.31 13.30 -10.10
N ALA A 80 6.29 14.14 -10.21
CA ALA A 80 5.72 14.84 -9.05
C ALA A 80 5.10 13.87 -8.04
N ALA A 81 4.46 12.79 -8.47
CA ALA A 81 3.88 11.77 -7.59
C ALA A 81 4.96 11.06 -6.75
N TYR A 82 6.15 10.82 -7.32
CA TYR A 82 7.31 10.30 -6.58
C TYR A 82 7.87 11.32 -5.58
N LEU A 83 8.13 12.55 -6.05
CA LEU A 83 8.77 13.58 -5.22
C LEU A 83 7.84 14.15 -4.13
N ARG A 84 6.53 14.10 -4.36
CA ARG A 84 5.50 14.64 -3.48
C ARG A 84 4.20 13.82 -3.59
N PRO A 85 4.14 12.64 -2.96
CA PRO A 85 2.95 11.80 -3.00
C PRO A 85 1.73 12.53 -2.38
N VAL A 86 0.55 12.22 -2.93
CA VAL A 86 -0.73 12.77 -2.47
C VAL A 86 -1.52 11.67 -1.80
N CYS A 87 -1.53 11.69 -0.46
CA CYS A 87 -2.22 10.69 0.35
C CYS A 87 -3.72 11.05 0.48
N PRO A 88 -4.65 10.07 0.35
CA PRO A 88 -6.08 10.31 0.53
C PRO A 88 -6.46 10.33 2.03
N LEU A 89 -6.01 11.36 2.76
CA LEU A 89 -6.10 11.42 4.23
C LEU A 89 -7.54 11.31 4.78
N THR A 90 -8.54 11.74 4.02
CA THR A 90 -9.96 11.63 4.40
C THR A 90 -10.52 10.22 4.28
N SER A 91 -9.86 9.32 3.54
CA SER A 91 -10.31 7.94 3.33
C SER A 91 -10.24 7.10 4.61
N GLY A 92 -9.30 7.39 5.53
CA GLY A 92 -9.20 6.69 6.81
C GLY A 92 -10.44 6.87 7.70
N PRO A 93 -10.79 8.12 8.06
CA PRO A 93 -12.03 8.40 8.78
C PRO A 93 -13.29 7.88 8.06
N ALA A 94 -13.34 8.00 6.73
CA ALA A 94 -14.48 7.52 5.94
C ALA A 94 -14.61 5.99 6.00
N ALA A 95 -13.51 5.24 5.90
CA ALA A 95 -13.49 3.79 6.02
C ALA A 95 -13.93 3.32 7.42
N ALA A 96 -13.43 3.99 8.47
CA ALA A 96 -13.83 3.70 9.84
C ALA A 96 -15.35 3.89 10.05
N LEU A 97 -15.92 4.98 9.52
CA LEU A 97 -17.36 5.25 9.60
C LEU A 97 -18.20 4.26 8.80
N ALA A 98 -17.67 3.73 7.69
CA ALA A 98 -18.33 2.71 6.89
C ALA A 98 -18.14 1.28 7.43
N GLY A 99 -17.52 1.11 8.60
CA GLY A 99 -17.38 -0.18 9.26
C GLY A 99 -16.26 -1.05 8.72
N ALA A 100 -15.15 -0.45 8.26
CA ALA A 100 -13.95 -1.19 7.90
C ALA A 100 -13.51 -2.13 9.04
N THR A 101 -13.24 -3.39 8.71
CA THR A 101 -12.86 -4.45 9.65
C THR A 101 -11.36 -4.51 9.90
N ALA A 102 -10.55 -4.12 8.91
CA ALA A 102 -9.12 -3.89 9.03
C ALA A 102 -8.66 -2.82 8.03
N MET A 103 -7.55 -2.14 8.32
CA MET A 103 -7.01 -1.09 7.45
C MET A 103 -5.51 -0.83 7.68
N LEU A 104 -4.80 -0.41 6.64
CA LEU A 104 -3.47 0.21 6.67
C LEU A 104 -3.22 1.07 5.43
N ASP A 105 -2.23 1.94 5.48
CA ASP A 105 -1.69 2.62 4.30
C ASP A 105 -0.82 1.69 3.45
N VAL A 106 -0.75 1.97 2.15
CA VAL A 106 0.09 1.23 1.19
C VAL A 106 1.36 2.02 0.91
N SER A 107 2.49 1.58 1.48
CA SER A 107 3.80 2.22 1.37
C SER A 107 4.84 1.33 0.69
N ASP A 108 4.76 0.00 0.84
CA ASP A 108 5.80 -0.94 0.39
C ASP A 108 5.33 -1.80 -0.79
N GLY A 109 4.16 -1.48 -1.34
CA GLY A 109 3.52 -2.20 -2.44
C GLY A 109 2.28 -2.97 -1.99
N LEU A 110 1.27 -2.98 -2.86
CA LEU A 110 -0.06 -3.52 -2.60
C LEU A 110 -0.02 -4.97 -2.07
N VAL A 111 0.75 -5.85 -2.69
CA VAL A 111 0.84 -7.27 -2.30
C VAL A 111 1.48 -7.42 -0.91
N ARG A 112 2.53 -6.65 -0.62
CA ARG A 112 3.24 -6.70 0.65
C ARG A 112 2.38 -6.16 1.79
N ASP A 113 1.67 -5.06 1.56
CA ASP A 113 0.80 -4.45 2.56
C ASP A 113 -0.51 -5.24 2.76
N ALA A 114 -1.08 -5.83 1.71
CA ALA A 114 -2.14 -6.84 1.85
C ALA A 114 -1.68 -8.02 2.72
N ARG A 115 -0.44 -8.50 2.53
CA ARG A 115 0.09 -9.59 3.36
C ARG A 115 0.17 -9.23 4.83
N ARG A 116 0.42 -7.95 5.17
CA ARG A 116 0.42 -7.48 6.56
C ARG A 116 -0.97 -7.59 7.19
N ILE A 117 -2.05 -7.26 6.46
CA ILE A 117 -3.43 -7.53 6.92
C ILE A 117 -3.65 -9.03 7.09
N ALA A 118 -3.30 -9.81 6.07
CA ALA A 118 -3.53 -11.26 6.06
C ALA A 118 -2.87 -11.94 7.27
N VAL A 119 -1.62 -11.58 7.56
CA VAL A 119 -0.87 -12.11 8.71
C VAL A 119 -1.49 -11.66 10.04
N ALA A 120 -1.84 -10.37 10.16
CA ALA A 120 -2.40 -9.84 11.39
C ALA A 120 -3.82 -10.35 11.69
N SER A 121 -4.55 -10.77 10.66
CA SER A 121 -5.93 -11.26 10.77
C SER A 121 -6.05 -12.78 10.67
N HIS A 122 -4.96 -13.50 10.41
CA HIS A 122 -4.95 -14.97 10.19
C HIS A 122 -5.89 -15.42 9.06
N VAL A 123 -5.89 -14.67 7.96
CA VAL A 123 -6.72 -14.93 6.77
C VAL A 123 -5.84 -15.04 5.51
N ARG A 124 -6.46 -15.42 4.40
CA ARG A 124 -5.90 -15.26 3.07
C ARG A 124 -6.56 -14.07 2.39
N ILE A 125 -5.79 -13.31 1.62
CA ILE A 125 -6.31 -12.24 0.77
C ILE A 125 -6.12 -12.66 -0.68
N ASP A 126 -7.16 -12.55 -1.48
CA ASP A 126 -7.14 -12.88 -2.90
C ASP A 126 -7.51 -11.65 -3.70
N LEU A 127 -6.57 -11.15 -4.48
CA LEU A 127 -6.77 -10.04 -5.40
C LEU A 127 -7.53 -10.55 -6.63
N ASP A 128 -8.52 -9.78 -7.07
CA ASP A 128 -9.20 -10.03 -8.34
C ASP A 128 -8.26 -9.66 -9.51
N ASP A 129 -8.59 -10.04 -10.75
CA ASP A 129 -7.77 -9.76 -11.94
C ASP A 129 -7.32 -8.29 -11.99
N PRO A 130 -6.01 -7.99 -11.81
CA PRO A 130 -5.49 -6.64 -11.83
C PRO A 130 -5.78 -5.89 -13.13
N HIS A 131 -5.87 -6.59 -14.27
CA HIS A 131 -6.21 -5.95 -15.54
C HIS A 131 -7.65 -5.43 -15.56
N VAL A 132 -8.54 -6.03 -14.78
CA VAL A 132 -9.93 -5.61 -14.64
C VAL A 132 -10.09 -4.56 -13.53
N VAL A 133 -9.59 -4.86 -12.33
CA VAL A 133 -9.84 -4.00 -11.16
C VAL A 133 -8.89 -2.81 -11.05
N LEU A 134 -7.73 -2.85 -11.71
CA LEU A 134 -6.69 -1.79 -11.72
C LEU A 134 -6.39 -1.25 -13.13
N GLY A 135 -7.28 -1.52 -14.11
CA GLY A 135 -7.07 -1.13 -15.51
C GLY A 135 -6.82 0.37 -15.74
N GLU A 136 -7.41 1.25 -14.92
CA GLU A 136 -7.17 2.70 -15.00
C GLU A 136 -5.75 3.06 -14.56
N ASP A 137 -5.22 2.42 -13.51
CA ASP A 137 -3.83 2.61 -13.08
C ASP A 137 -2.88 2.09 -14.16
N LEU A 138 -3.13 0.88 -14.69
CA LEU A 138 -2.31 0.30 -15.76
C LEU A 138 -2.28 1.17 -17.02
N ALA A 139 -3.44 1.70 -17.43
CA ALA A 139 -3.53 2.61 -18.58
C ALA A 139 -2.73 3.90 -18.33
N ARG A 140 -2.80 4.48 -17.13
CA ARG A 140 -2.05 5.69 -16.77
C ARG A 140 -0.53 5.48 -16.84
N LEU A 141 -0.06 4.27 -16.53
CA LEU A 141 1.36 3.93 -16.45
C LEU A 141 1.94 3.40 -17.77
N SER A 142 1.10 3.06 -18.75
CA SER A 142 1.52 2.38 -20.00
C SER A 142 2.60 3.14 -20.78
N ALA A 143 2.48 4.46 -20.92
CA ALA A 143 3.46 5.27 -21.64
C ALA A 143 4.83 5.29 -20.93
N ALA A 144 4.85 5.45 -19.61
CA ALA A 144 6.06 5.44 -18.82
C ALA A 144 6.72 4.05 -18.84
N ALA A 145 5.94 2.99 -18.72
CA ALA A 145 6.41 1.61 -18.81
C ALA A 145 7.10 1.33 -20.15
N GLY A 146 6.48 1.76 -21.26
CA GLY A 146 7.07 1.65 -22.59
C GLY A 146 8.37 2.45 -22.74
N ALA A 147 8.43 3.66 -22.20
CA ALA A 147 9.62 4.51 -22.28
C ALA A 147 10.80 3.97 -21.44
N THR A 148 10.53 3.32 -20.31
CA THR A 148 11.57 2.78 -19.41
C THR A 148 11.86 1.30 -19.63
N GLY A 149 11.10 0.61 -20.49
CA GLY A 149 11.18 -0.85 -20.66
C GLY A 149 10.76 -1.64 -19.43
N ALA A 150 9.93 -1.05 -18.57
CA ALA A 150 9.47 -1.67 -17.32
C ALA A 150 8.06 -2.26 -17.47
N ASP A 151 7.61 -3.02 -16.47
CA ASP A 151 6.25 -3.55 -16.41
C ASP A 151 5.36 -2.70 -15.49
N ALA A 152 4.28 -2.15 -16.05
CA ALA A 152 3.30 -1.37 -15.31
C ALA A 152 2.60 -2.20 -14.22
N LEU A 153 2.36 -3.49 -14.45
CA LEU A 153 1.71 -4.36 -13.48
C LEU A 153 2.61 -4.56 -12.24
N ALA A 154 3.92 -4.72 -12.45
CA ALA A 154 4.89 -4.79 -11.37
C ALA A 154 4.88 -3.52 -10.50
N TRP A 155 4.76 -2.33 -11.11
CA TRP A 155 4.61 -1.08 -10.36
C TRP A 155 3.30 -1.01 -9.57
N VAL A 156 2.18 -1.45 -10.13
CA VAL A 156 0.89 -1.42 -9.44
C VAL A 156 0.84 -2.41 -8.26
N LEU A 157 1.43 -3.61 -8.41
CA LEU A 157 1.37 -4.66 -7.39
C LEU A 157 2.45 -4.54 -6.30
N ALA A 158 3.65 -4.07 -6.65
CA ALA A 158 4.80 -4.01 -5.74
C ALA A 158 5.51 -2.65 -5.70
N GLY A 159 5.13 -1.68 -6.52
CA GLY A 159 5.62 -0.31 -6.38
C GLY A 159 5.20 0.29 -5.05
N GLY A 160 6.16 0.88 -4.34
CA GLY A 160 5.93 1.56 -3.07
C GLY A 160 5.68 3.07 -3.23
N GLU A 161 5.52 3.73 -2.09
CA GLU A 161 5.51 5.20 -1.93
C GLU A 161 4.34 5.93 -2.59
N ASP A 162 3.27 5.24 -3.00
CA ASP A 162 2.03 5.89 -3.45
C ASP A 162 1.15 6.39 -2.29
N HIS A 163 1.32 5.81 -1.09
CA HIS A 163 0.59 6.17 0.13
C HIS A 163 -0.94 6.16 -0.02
N GLY A 164 -1.45 5.19 -0.78
CA GLY A 164 -2.87 4.84 -0.81
C GLY A 164 -3.34 4.20 0.50
N LEU A 165 -4.61 3.82 0.57
CA LEU A 165 -5.21 3.21 1.76
C LEU A 165 -5.90 1.90 1.39
N LEU A 166 -5.52 0.83 2.06
CA LEU A 166 -6.06 -0.52 1.88
C LEU A 166 -6.93 -0.88 3.10
N ALA A 167 -8.18 -1.26 2.85
CA ALA A 167 -9.13 -1.62 3.90
C ALA A 167 -9.97 -2.83 3.52
N THR A 168 -10.44 -3.56 4.53
CA THR A 168 -11.42 -4.63 4.38
C THR A 168 -12.77 -4.19 4.92
N PHE A 169 -13.86 -4.60 4.28
CA PHE A 169 -15.23 -4.27 4.68
C PHE A 169 -16.11 -5.52 4.68
N PRO A 170 -17.16 -5.58 5.51
CA PRO A 170 -18.11 -6.69 5.48
C PRO A 170 -18.73 -6.87 4.09
N ALA A 171 -19.08 -8.11 3.74
CA ALA A 171 -19.79 -8.42 2.50
C ALA A 171 -21.05 -7.54 2.35
N GLY A 172 -21.21 -6.91 1.18
CA GLY A 172 -22.35 -6.05 0.87
C GLY A 172 -22.31 -4.66 1.52
N ALA A 173 -21.25 -4.30 2.24
CA ALA A 173 -21.06 -2.94 2.73
C ALA A 173 -20.93 -1.95 1.55
N GLN A 174 -21.56 -0.77 1.68
CA GLN A 174 -21.38 0.30 0.72
C GLN A 174 -19.98 0.91 0.91
N LEU A 175 -19.12 0.79 -0.10
CA LEU A 175 -17.78 1.35 -0.05
C LEU A 175 -17.84 2.90 -0.04
N PRO A 176 -17.05 3.58 0.82
CA PRO A 176 -16.96 5.03 0.78
C PRO A 176 -16.43 5.54 -0.56
N ALA A 177 -16.74 6.80 -0.89
CA ALA A 177 -16.22 7.45 -2.08
C ALA A 177 -14.67 7.35 -2.14
N GLY A 178 -14.16 7.03 -3.33
CA GLY A 178 -12.73 6.85 -3.58
C GLY A 178 -12.19 5.44 -3.33
N PHE A 179 -12.93 4.57 -2.63
CA PHE A 179 -12.58 3.15 -2.54
C PHE A 179 -13.08 2.37 -3.75
N ARG A 180 -12.23 1.49 -4.26
CA ARG A 180 -12.57 0.50 -5.28
C ARG A 180 -12.30 -0.89 -4.73
N GLN A 181 -13.24 -1.81 -4.91
CA GLN A 181 -12.99 -3.23 -4.61
C GLN A 181 -11.90 -3.76 -5.55
N ILE A 182 -10.94 -4.48 -4.98
CA ILE A 182 -9.79 -5.04 -5.70
C ILE A 182 -9.54 -6.52 -5.34
N GLY A 183 -10.38 -7.10 -4.50
CA GLY A 183 -10.24 -8.48 -4.05
C GLY A 183 -11.17 -8.82 -2.90
N ARG A 184 -10.87 -9.92 -2.24
CA ARG A 184 -11.67 -10.50 -1.16
C ARG A 184 -10.80 -11.18 -0.11
N VAL A 185 -11.36 -11.32 1.09
CA VAL A 185 -10.76 -12.04 2.20
C VAL A 185 -11.35 -13.45 2.25
N LEU A 186 -10.48 -14.44 2.38
CA LEU A 186 -10.81 -15.86 2.33
C LEU A 186 -10.28 -16.55 3.58
N GLU A 187 -10.84 -17.73 3.86
CA GLU A 187 -10.33 -18.61 4.91
C GLU A 187 -8.84 -18.90 4.71
N ALA A 188 -8.10 -18.93 5.82
CA ALA A 188 -6.72 -19.38 5.79
C ALA A 188 -6.66 -20.84 5.35
N THR A 189 -5.69 -21.17 4.50
CA THR A 189 -5.46 -22.56 4.09
C THR A 189 -4.89 -23.36 5.26
N ALA A 190 -5.52 -24.48 5.58
CA ALA A 190 -4.93 -25.45 6.49
C ALA A 190 -3.78 -26.17 5.75
N GLY A 191 -2.54 -25.75 5.96
CA GLY A 191 -1.36 -26.54 5.58
C GLY A 191 -0.56 -26.14 4.33
N GLY A 192 -0.39 -24.85 4.04
CA GLY A 192 0.55 -24.40 3.01
C GLY A 192 2.02 -24.54 3.44
N THR A 193 2.60 -25.75 3.32
CA THR A 193 4.07 -25.93 3.33
C THR A 193 4.65 -25.41 2.03
N ALA A 194 4.90 -24.11 1.92
CA ALA A 194 5.89 -23.63 0.97
C ALA A 194 7.26 -24.13 1.45
N ALA A 195 7.92 -24.97 0.65
CA ALA A 195 9.28 -25.42 0.90
C ALA A 195 10.21 -24.19 1.00
N GLY A 196 10.61 -23.85 2.23
CA GLY A 196 11.34 -22.62 2.52
C GLY A 196 11.43 -22.36 4.02
N ASP A 197 12.40 -23.04 4.62
CA ASP A 197 12.92 -22.94 5.99
C ASP A 197 11.91 -23.03 7.15
N ALA A 198 11.89 -24.24 7.74
CA ALA A 198 11.07 -24.62 8.87
C ALA A 198 11.79 -24.27 10.19
N THR A 199 11.74 -23.02 10.62
CA THR A 199 12.05 -22.62 12.01
C THR A 199 11.14 -21.49 12.51
N ALA A 200 9.82 -21.69 12.50
CA ALA A 200 8.91 -21.02 13.44
C ALA A 200 7.57 -21.75 13.50
N ALA A 201 7.15 -22.12 14.71
CA ALA A 201 5.95 -22.90 15.00
C ALA A 201 4.67 -22.38 14.30
N GLY A 202 4.05 -23.25 13.47
CA GLY A 202 2.61 -23.53 13.46
C GLY A 202 1.59 -22.39 13.32
N ARG A 203 1.94 -21.22 12.80
CA ARG A 203 0.97 -20.14 12.52
C ARG A 203 0.70 -20.09 11.03
N SER A 204 -0.57 -20.03 10.63
CA SER A 204 -0.95 -19.74 9.25
C SER A 204 -0.22 -18.47 8.80
N ARG A 205 0.68 -18.61 7.83
CA ARG A 205 1.36 -17.46 7.23
C ARG A 205 0.28 -16.78 6.39
N GLY A 206 -0.17 -15.59 6.81
CA GLY A 206 -1.07 -14.79 6.00
C GLY A 206 -0.62 -14.78 4.55
N GLU A 207 -1.51 -15.22 3.68
CA GLU A 207 -1.25 -15.51 2.28
C GLU A 207 -1.92 -14.45 1.41
N VAL A 208 -1.26 -14.06 0.33
CA VAL A 208 -1.82 -13.20 -0.71
C VAL A 208 -1.75 -13.95 -2.03
N THR A 209 -2.87 -14.03 -2.72
CA THR A 209 -2.98 -14.59 -4.08
C THR A 209 -3.54 -13.54 -5.04
N VAL A 210 -3.33 -13.75 -6.33
CA VAL A 210 -4.00 -13.05 -7.43
C VAL A 210 -4.74 -14.12 -8.21
N GLU A 211 -6.06 -14.04 -8.24
CA GLU A 211 -6.94 -15.06 -8.84
C GLU A 211 -6.63 -16.49 -8.36
N GLY A 212 -6.33 -16.64 -7.07
CA GLY A 212 -5.99 -17.91 -6.45
C GLY A 212 -4.57 -18.41 -6.72
N VAL A 213 -3.75 -17.68 -7.49
CA VAL A 213 -2.35 -18.02 -7.78
C VAL A 213 -1.42 -17.17 -6.92
N ALA A 214 -0.34 -17.76 -6.42
CA ALA A 214 0.70 -17.00 -5.72
C ALA A 214 1.24 -15.90 -6.66
N PRO A 215 1.26 -14.62 -6.23
CA PRO A 215 1.59 -13.53 -7.13
C PRO A 215 3.05 -13.66 -7.56
N LEU A 216 3.30 -13.57 -8.87
CA LEU A 216 4.63 -13.56 -9.46
C LEU A 216 5.29 -12.19 -9.24
N VAL A 217 5.39 -11.76 -8.00
CA VAL A 217 6.19 -10.60 -7.63
C VAL A 217 7.46 -11.15 -7.02
N GLY A 218 8.57 -10.97 -7.76
CA GLY A 218 9.89 -11.06 -7.14
C GLY A 218 9.89 -10.22 -5.87
N SER A 219 10.73 -10.57 -4.90
CA SER A 219 10.81 -9.99 -3.56
C SER A 219 11.03 -8.47 -3.44
N GLY A 220 10.80 -7.69 -4.51
CA GLY A 220 11.07 -6.27 -4.68
C GLY A 220 10.20 -5.28 -3.91
N GLY A 221 9.53 -5.71 -2.82
CA GLY A 221 9.03 -4.76 -1.84
C GLY A 221 10.22 -4.17 -1.08
N TRP A 222 10.24 -2.84 -0.89
CA TRP A 222 11.37 -2.13 -0.27
C TRP A 222 11.74 -2.71 1.11
N ASP A 223 12.99 -3.10 1.32
CA ASP A 223 13.51 -3.57 2.60
C ASP A 223 14.78 -2.77 2.91
N HIS A 224 14.78 -2.04 4.03
CA HIS A 224 15.92 -1.26 4.52
C HIS A 224 17.19 -2.10 4.69
N PHE A 225 17.06 -3.44 4.80
CA PHE A 225 18.18 -4.37 4.93
C PHE A 225 18.25 -5.42 3.82
N GLY A 226 17.51 -5.26 2.73
CA GLY A 226 17.39 -6.25 1.64
C GLY A 226 18.66 -6.53 0.81
N GLY A 227 19.82 -6.02 1.25
CA GLY A 227 21.11 -6.26 0.62
C GLY A 227 22.23 -6.15 1.63
N ARG A 228 22.50 -7.23 2.36
CA ARG A 228 23.79 -7.60 2.96
C ARG A 228 23.68 -9.02 3.54
N GLY A 229 23.74 -10.00 2.65
CA GLY A 229 24.31 -11.29 3.04
C GLY A 229 25.80 -11.07 3.28
N HIS A 230 26.28 -11.43 4.46
CA HIS A 230 27.71 -11.66 4.70
C HIS A 230 28.18 -12.88 3.92
#